data_AF-A0A4S2Q263-F1
#
_entry.id   AF-A0A4S2Q263-F1
#
_cell.length_a   1.000
_cell.length_b   1.000
_cell.length_c   1.000
_cell.angle_alpha   90.00
_cell.angle_beta   90.00
_cell.angle_gamma   90.00
#
_symmetry.space_group_name_H-M   'P 1'
#
loop_
_entity.id
_entity.type
_entity.pdbx_description
1 polymer ?
#
loop_
_entity_poly.entity_id
_entity_poly.type
_entity_poly.pdbx_seq_one_letter_code
_entity_poly.pdbx_strand_id
1 'polypeptide(L)'
;MARKKKTRRITDVMPMRKVDKKPEMPKSGKKLTRYELDAKARENKKKRKHKGLVSGSRHSAVENKSNNAQQDIKDPKIGSKKKIPLVVEFVNKPEKGQVIPVMKPVKKSDPMLELENLENNEILNELLDMLEEGKTISKADQQFVNECLDRIAELMEELGIEDEDENDDDLYRTFEKINIEQFR
;
A
#
# COMPACT_ATOMS: atom_id res chain seq x y z
N MET A 1 -101.86 -6.17 -5.12
CA MET A 1 -101.11 -6.90 -4.07
C MET A 1 -99.63 -6.59 -4.21
N ALA A 2 -98.97 -6.04 -3.20
CA ALA A 2 -97.51 -5.88 -3.19
C ALA A 2 -96.97 -6.25 -1.80
N ARG A 3 -96.30 -7.40 -1.70
CA ARG A 3 -95.73 -7.91 -0.44
C ARG A 3 -94.45 -7.14 -0.12
N LYS A 4 -94.47 -6.29 0.91
CA LYS A 4 -93.25 -5.75 1.53
C LYS A 4 -92.59 -6.86 2.37
N LYS A 5 -91.36 -7.24 2.04
CA LYS A 5 -90.59 -8.22 2.84
C LYS A 5 -90.03 -7.54 4.09
N LYS A 6 -90.31 -8.10 5.28
CA LYS A 6 -89.66 -7.71 6.55
C LYS A 6 -88.23 -8.25 6.54
N THR A 7 -87.24 -7.39 6.69
CA THR A 7 -85.87 -7.79 7.02
C THR A 7 -85.77 -8.06 8.52
N ARG A 8 -85.06 -9.12 8.92
CA ARG A 8 -84.83 -9.44 10.33
C ARG A 8 -83.80 -8.45 10.89
N ARG A 9 -84.09 -7.79 12.01
CA ARG A 9 -83.09 -7.04 12.80
C ARG A 9 -82.06 -8.03 13.35
N ILE A 10 -80.79 -7.76 13.09
CA ILE A 10 -79.67 -8.50 13.69
C ILE A 10 -79.47 -7.90 15.08
N THR A 11 -80.06 -8.51 16.10
CA THR A 11 -79.79 -8.19 17.50
C THR A 11 -79.04 -9.35 18.13
N ASP A 12 -77.81 -9.59 17.64
CA ASP A 12 -76.85 -10.41 18.36
C ASP A 12 -75.44 -10.07 17.87
N VAL A 13 -74.95 -8.89 18.27
CA VAL A 13 -73.53 -8.57 18.10
C VAL A 13 -72.84 -9.20 19.30
N MET A 14 -72.36 -10.43 19.14
CA MET A 14 -71.47 -11.05 20.13
C MET A 14 -70.34 -10.08 20.50
N PRO A 15 -69.93 -10.00 21.77
CA PRO A 15 -68.80 -9.17 22.15
C PRO A 15 -67.60 -9.60 21.32
N MET A 16 -67.08 -8.68 20.50
CA MET A 16 -65.89 -8.92 19.70
C MET A 16 -64.80 -9.44 20.64
N ARG A 17 -64.31 -10.66 20.39
CA ARG A 17 -63.09 -11.19 21.03
C ARG A 17 -62.07 -10.06 20.95
N LYS A 18 -61.58 -9.59 22.10
CA LYS A 18 -60.55 -8.53 22.17
C LYS A 18 -59.50 -8.91 21.13
N VAL A 19 -59.46 -8.15 20.04
CA VAL A 19 -58.44 -8.34 19.00
C VAL A 19 -57.13 -8.18 19.72
N ASP A 20 -56.30 -9.23 19.72
CA ASP A 20 -54.97 -9.21 20.32
C ASP A 20 -54.31 -7.92 19.84
N LYS A 21 -54.10 -6.99 20.79
CA LYS A 21 -53.51 -5.69 20.50
C LYS A 21 -52.19 -5.98 19.79
N LYS A 22 -52.08 -5.54 18.54
CA LYS A 22 -50.84 -5.76 17.78
C LYS A 22 -49.68 -5.19 18.62
N PRO A 23 -48.60 -5.95 18.81
CA PRO A 23 -47.49 -5.48 19.63
C PRO A 23 -46.98 -4.17 19.05
N GLU A 24 -46.96 -3.12 19.88
CA GLU A 24 -46.42 -1.83 19.51
C GLU A 24 -44.93 -1.98 19.18
N MET A 25 -44.47 -1.30 18.12
CA MET A 25 -43.07 -1.37 17.75
C MET A 25 -42.21 -0.75 18.85
N PRO A 26 -41.08 -1.37 19.20
CA PRO A 26 -40.22 -0.90 20.29
C PRO A 26 -39.63 0.47 19.93
N LYS A 27 -39.65 1.39 20.90
CA LYS A 27 -38.92 2.66 20.83
C LYS A 27 -37.41 2.36 20.74
N SER A 28 -36.74 3.00 19.79
CA SER A 28 -35.31 2.81 19.47
C SER A 28 -34.43 2.88 20.74
N GLY A 29 -33.51 1.92 20.90
CA GLY A 29 -32.45 1.95 21.91
C GLY A 29 -32.56 0.96 23.08
N LYS A 30 -33.67 0.21 23.23
CA LYS A 30 -33.82 -0.82 24.29
C LYS A 30 -33.64 -2.23 23.74
N LYS A 31 -32.96 -3.11 24.51
CA LYS A 31 -32.88 -4.54 24.21
C LYS A 31 -34.28 -5.14 24.27
N LEU A 32 -34.65 -5.93 23.24
CA LEU A 32 -35.97 -6.56 23.14
C LEU A 32 -36.18 -7.54 24.29
N THR A 33 -37.41 -7.61 24.80
CA THR A 33 -37.78 -8.63 25.79
C THR A 33 -37.89 -10.01 25.12
N ARG A 34 -37.79 -11.10 25.90
CA ARG A 34 -37.96 -12.48 25.40
C ARG A 34 -39.29 -12.65 24.65
N TYR A 35 -40.36 -12.05 25.16
CA TYR A 35 -41.67 -12.07 24.53
C TYR A 35 -41.70 -11.37 23.16
N GLU A 36 -41.04 -10.22 23.04
CA GLU A 36 -40.92 -9.49 21.77
C GLU A 36 -40.08 -10.24 20.73
N LEU A 37 -39.02 -10.92 21.17
CA LEU A 37 -38.22 -11.78 20.31
C LEU A 37 -39.05 -12.94 19.74
N ASP A 38 -39.84 -13.61 20.58
CA ASP A 38 -40.70 -14.71 20.16
C ASP A 38 -41.81 -14.25 19.20
N ALA A 39 -42.37 -13.06 19.44
CA ALA A 39 -43.35 -12.45 18.54
C ALA A 39 -42.74 -12.13 17.18
N LYS A 40 -41.55 -11.52 17.16
CA LYS A 40 -40.81 -11.19 15.93
C LYS A 40 -40.39 -12.45 15.16
N ALA A 41 -40.00 -13.52 15.86
CA ALA A 41 -39.70 -14.81 15.25
C ALA A 41 -40.93 -15.43 14.56
N ARG A 42 -42.11 -15.39 15.21
CA ARG A 42 -43.37 -15.85 14.61
C ARG A 42 -43.77 -15.01 13.39
N GLU A 43 -43.59 -13.70 13.45
CA GLU A 43 -43.86 -12.81 12.33
C GLU A 43 -42.92 -13.10 11.14
N ASN A 44 -41.62 -13.23 11.39
CA ASN A 44 -40.64 -13.59 10.37
C ASN A 44 -40.93 -14.96 9.75
N LYS A 45 -41.38 -15.95 10.54
CA LYS A 45 -41.80 -17.25 10.03
C LYS A 45 -43.00 -17.10 9.10
N LYS A 46 -44.00 -16.28 9.45
CA LYS A 46 -45.15 -15.98 8.57
C LYS A 46 -44.71 -15.29 7.27
N LYS A 47 -43.80 -14.31 7.34
CA LYS A 47 -43.26 -13.62 6.16
C LYS A 47 -42.47 -14.55 5.23
N ARG A 48 -41.70 -15.48 5.80
CA ARG A 48 -40.90 -16.46 5.03
C ARG A 48 -41.72 -17.62 4.47
N LYS A 49 -42.89 -17.95 5.05
CA LYS A 49 -43.75 -19.05 4.56
C LYS A 49 -44.20 -18.89 3.10
N HIS A 50 -44.42 -17.66 2.66
CA HIS A 50 -44.86 -17.36 1.29
C HIS A 50 -43.76 -16.76 0.42
N LYS A 51 -42.56 -16.51 0.98
CA LYS A 51 -41.41 -16.04 0.23
C LYS A 51 -40.58 -17.25 -0.17
N GLY A 52 -40.40 -17.47 -1.47
CA GLY A 52 -39.46 -18.48 -1.98
C GLY A 52 -38.02 -18.21 -1.52
N LEU A 53 -37.13 -19.16 -1.80
CA LEU A 53 -35.69 -18.94 -1.59
C LEU A 53 -35.24 -17.71 -2.38
N VAL A 54 -34.32 -16.93 -1.79
CA VAL A 54 -33.71 -15.80 -2.49
C VAL A 54 -32.92 -16.34 -3.69
N SER A 55 -32.97 -15.64 -4.82
CA SER A 55 -32.17 -15.99 -6.00
C SER A 55 -30.69 -16.11 -5.62
N GLY A 56 -30.04 -17.17 -6.09
CA GLY A 56 -28.62 -17.40 -5.81
C GLY A 56 -27.72 -16.26 -6.32
N SER A 57 -26.55 -16.13 -5.68
CA SER A 57 -25.53 -15.09 -5.96
C SER A 57 -25.13 -14.96 -7.44
N ARG A 58 -25.34 -16.02 -8.25
CA ARG A 58 -25.04 -16.03 -9.69
C ARG A 58 -25.94 -15.10 -10.52
N HIS A 59 -27.11 -14.74 -10.00
CA HIS A 59 -28.12 -13.94 -10.73
C HIS A 59 -28.49 -12.63 -10.03
N SER A 60 -27.92 -12.32 -8.86
CA SER A 60 -28.12 -11.02 -8.23
C SER A 60 -27.28 -9.98 -8.96
N ALA A 61 -27.93 -9.02 -9.62
CA ALA A 61 -27.27 -7.81 -10.09
C ALA A 61 -26.54 -7.15 -8.90
N VAL A 62 -25.32 -6.69 -9.14
CA VAL A 62 -24.51 -5.97 -8.15
C VAL A 62 -25.20 -4.64 -7.86
N GLU A 63 -26.13 -4.63 -6.90
CA GLU A 63 -26.58 -3.39 -6.30
C GLU A 63 -25.37 -2.79 -5.57
N ASN A 64 -24.92 -1.64 -6.06
CA ASN A 64 -23.87 -0.83 -5.46
C ASN A 64 -24.33 -0.41 -4.06
N LYS A 65 -24.05 -1.25 -3.05
CA LYS A 65 -24.19 -0.89 -1.65
C LYS A 65 -23.25 0.28 -1.40
N SER A 66 -23.84 1.42 -1.05
CA SER A 66 -23.15 2.61 -0.56
C SER A 66 -22.03 2.21 0.40
N ASN A 67 -20.84 2.74 0.15
CA ASN A 67 -19.59 2.55 0.89
C ASN A 67 -19.76 2.78 2.40
N ASN A 68 -20.22 1.76 3.12
CA ASN A 68 -19.95 1.62 4.53
C ASN A 68 -18.95 0.48 4.62
N ALA A 69 -17.68 0.86 4.79
CA ALA A 69 -16.55 -0.06 4.90
C ALA A 69 -16.66 -0.88 6.19
N GLN A 70 -17.55 -1.88 6.16
CA GLN A 70 -17.40 -3.02 7.06
C GLN A 70 -16.11 -3.71 6.64
N GLN A 71 -15.20 -3.83 7.60
CA GLN A 71 -13.98 -4.61 7.48
C GLN A 71 -14.39 -6.06 7.28
N ASP A 72 -14.65 -6.42 6.02
CA ASP A 72 -14.88 -7.80 5.65
C ASP A 72 -13.63 -8.58 6.02
N ILE A 73 -13.81 -9.62 6.85
CA ILE A 73 -12.75 -10.54 7.25
C ILE A 73 -12.26 -11.21 5.96
N LYS A 74 -11.11 -10.73 5.46
CA LYS A 74 -10.50 -11.30 4.26
C LYS A 74 -9.90 -12.65 4.60
N ASP A 75 -10.10 -13.60 3.71
CA ASP A 75 -9.53 -14.95 3.82
C ASP A 75 -7.99 -14.84 3.89
N PRO A 76 -7.34 -15.43 4.91
CA PRO A 76 -5.87 -15.40 5.05
C PRO A 76 -5.13 -16.05 3.86
N LYS A 77 -5.80 -16.88 3.06
CA LYS A 77 -5.21 -17.47 1.84
C LYS A 77 -5.20 -16.50 0.64
N ILE A 78 -6.00 -15.43 0.66
CA ILE A 78 -5.93 -14.36 -0.34
C ILE A 78 -4.89 -13.33 0.12
N GLY A 79 -3.79 -13.23 -0.62
CA GLY A 79 -2.77 -12.20 -0.41
C GLY A 79 -3.31 -10.78 -0.63
N SER A 80 -2.57 -9.79 -0.13
CA SER A 80 -2.92 -8.38 -0.32
C SER A 80 -2.83 -7.97 -1.79
N LYS A 81 -3.97 -7.78 -2.45
CA LYS A 81 -4.08 -7.17 -3.79
C LYS A 81 -4.27 -5.65 -3.74
N LYS A 82 -3.90 -4.99 -2.64
CA LYS A 82 -3.97 -3.52 -2.55
C LYS A 82 -2.87 -2.92 -3.43
N LYS A 83 -3.23 -2.01 -4.33
CA LYS A 83 -2.27 -1.31 -5.19
C LYS A 83 -1.33 -0.48 -4.32
N ILE A 84 -0.02 -0.59 -4.57
CA ILE A 84 1.00 0.23 -3.94
C ILE A 84 1.33 1.36 -4.93
N PRO A 85 1.19 2.64 -4.54
CA PRO A 85 1.55 3.74 -5.41
C PRO A 85 3.05 3.76 -5.66
N LEU A 86 3.45 4.06 -6.90
CA LEU A 86 4.85 4.09 -7.32
C LEU A 86 5.61 5.31 -6.75
N VAL A 87 4.89 6.41 -6.49
CA VAL A 87 5.43 7.62 -5.89
C VAL A 87 4.79 7.80 -4.51
N VAL A 88 5.61 7.77 -3.46
CA VAL A 88 5.16 7.98 -2.08
C VAL A 88 5.27 9.47 -1.76
N GLU A 89 4.27 10.27 -2.11
CA GLU A 89 4.22 11.70 -1.76
C GLU A 89 3.97 11.96 -0.26
N PHE A 90 3.70 10.90 0.52
CA PHE A 90 3.26 10.99 1.91
C PHE A 90 4.37 10.97 2.95
N VAL A 91 5.65 10.94 2.56
CA VAL A 91 6.76 10.88 3.54
C VAL A 91 6.79 12.10 4.48
N ASN A 92 6.12 13.20 4.13
CA ASN A 92 6.17 14.45 4.90
C ASN A 92 4.83 14.94 5.48
N LYS A 93 3.79 14.10 5.56
CA LYS A 93 2.58 14.43 6.34
C LYS A 93 2.42 13.42 7.47
N PRO A 94 2.94 13.69 8.68
CA PRO A 94 2.61 12.87 9.83
C PRO A 94 1.10 12.97 10.07
N GLU A 95 0.40 11.84 9.98
CA GLU A 95 -0.94 11.74 10.54
C GLU A 95 -0.85 12.11 12.03
N LYS A 96 -1.71 13.05 12.45
CA LYS A 96 -1.67 13.71 13.76
C LYS A 96 -1.46 12.69 14.89
N GLY A 97 -0.28 12.70 15.52
CA GLY A 97 0.01 11.99 16.76
C GLY A 97 1.10 10.90 16.70
N GLN A 98 1.68 10.61 15.53
CA GLN A 98 2.81 9.67 15.46
C GLN A 98 4.14 10.43 15.46
N VAL A 99 4.94 10.24 16.53
CA VAL A 99 6.34 10.69 16.59
C VAL A 99 7.15 9.73 15.73
N ILE A 100 7.52 10.18 14.53
CA ILE A 100 8.42 9.43 13.66
C ILE A 100 9.81 9.46 14.32
N PRO A 101 10.40 8.32 14.68
CA PRO A 101 11.76 8.29 15.20
C PRO A 101 12.68 8.90 14.14
N VAL A 102 13.49 9.89 14.52
CA VAL A 102 14.45 10.55 13.65
C VAL A 102 15.29 9.47 12.98
N MET A 103 15.16 9.35 11.66
CA MET A 103 15.92 8.41 10.86
C MET A 103 17.40 8.67 11.15
N LYS A 104 18.11 7.63 11.58
CA LYS A 104 19.55 7.70 11.78
C LYS A 104 20.17 8.17 10.47
N PRO A 105 21.11 9.12 10.48
CA PRO A 105 21.78 9.56 9.26
C PRO A 105 22.33 8.31 8.59
N VAL A 106 21.90 8.07 7.35
CA VAL A 106 22.44 7.01 6.50
C VAL A 106 23.95 7.22 6.52
N LYS A 107 24.68 6.23 7.02
CA LYS A 107 26.14 6.27 7.01
C LYS A 107 26.53 6.51 5.55
N LYS A 108 27.33 7.55 5.30
CA LYS A 108 27.98 7.73 4.01
C LYS A 108 28.67 6.39 3.69
N SER A 109 28.43 5.87 2.49
CA SER A 109 29.15 4.70 1.98
C SER A 109 30.65 4.96 2.15
N ASP A 110 31.40 3.94 2.54
CA ASP A 110 32.85 4.06 2.57
C ASP A 110 33.33 4.37 1.15
N PRO A 111 34.17 5.40 0.93
CA PRO A 111 34.55 5.87 -0.41
C PRO A 111 35.18 4.75 -1.26
N MET A 112 35.90 3.82 -0.63
CA MET A 112 36.48 2.64 -1.29
C MET A 112 35.41 1.68 -1.85
N LEU A 113 34.29 1.51 -1.14
CA LEU A 113 33.19 0.67 -1.61
C LEU A 113 32.45 1.35 -2.76
N GLU A 114 32.30 2.68 -2.72
CA GLU A 114 31.69 3.43 -3.81
C GLU A 114 32.53 3.35 -5.09
N LEU A 115 33.85 3.46 -4.97
CA LEU A 115 34.79 3.29 -6.09
C LEU A 115 34.67 1.89 -6.71
N GLU A 116 34.71 0.83 -5.88
CA GLU A 116 34.53 -0.56 -6.35
C GLU A 116 33.19 -0.77 -7.08
N ASN A 117 32.12 -0.12 -6.62
CA ASN A 117 30.82 -0.21 -7.29
C ASN A 117 30.81 0.52 -8.65
N LEU A 118 31.52 1.64 -8.78
CA LEU A 118 31.63 2.37 -10.04
C LEU A 118 32.50 1.60 -11.05
N GLU A 119 33.60 1.00 -10.62
CA GLU A 119 34.46 0.14 -11.45
C GLU A 119 33.71 -1.12 -11.96
N ASN A 120 32.85 -1.69 -11.12
CA ASN A 120 32.05 -2.88 -11.47
C ASN A 120 30.72 -2.56 -12.17
N ASN A 121 30.46 -1.30 -12.55
CA ASN A 121 29.22 -0.93 -13.21
C ASN A 121 29.19 -1.44 -14.66
N GLU A 122 28.32 -2.41 -14.95
CA GLU A 122 28.18 -3.02 -16.28
C GLU A 122 27.86 -2.00 -17.38
N ILE A 123 27.03 -0.99 -17.09
CA ILE A 123 26.62 0.03 -18.07
C ILE A 123 27.80 0.93 -18.43
N LEU A 124 28.58 1.34 -17.42
CA LEU A 124 29.77 2.16 -17.67
C LEU A 124 30.77 1.41 -18.54
N ASN A 125 31.03 0.14 -18.23
CA ASN A 125 31.94 -0.72 -18.98
C ASN A 125 31.48 -0.93 -20.43
N GLU A 126 30.20 -1.23 -20.68
CA GLU A 126 29.68 -1.38 -22.03
C GLU A 126 29.81 -0.09 -22.86
N LEU A 127 29.56 1.08 -22.26
CA LEU A 127 29.71 2.37 -22.94
C LEU A 127 31.17 2.68 -23.28
N LEU A 128 32.12 2.29 -22.41
CA LEU A 128 33.55 2.42 -22.67
C LEU A 128 34.00 1.48 -23.80
N ASP A 129 33.56 0.22 -23.80
CA ASP A 129 33.83 -0.73 -24.89
C ASP A 129 33.32 -0.19 -26.24
N MET A 130 32.10 0.38 -26.26
CA MET A 130 31.55 1.01 -27.46
C MET A 130 32.39 2.20 -27.96
N LEU A 131 32.94 2.99 -27.05
CA LEU A 131 33.85 4.09 -27.39
C LEU A 131 35.19 3.57 -27.94
N GLU A 132 35.75 2.51 -27.37
CA GLU A 132 36.97 1.87 -27.87
C GLU A 132 36.77 1.27 -29.27
N GLU A 133 35.60 0.67 -29.52
CA GLU A 133 35.19 0.19 -30.84
C GLU A 133 34.96 1.33 -31.85
N GLY A 134 35.00 2.58 -31.42
CA GLY A 134 34.79 3.77 -32.24
C GLY A 134 33.33 4.04 -32.62
N LYS A 135 32.37 3.45 -31.89
CA LYS A 135 30.94 3.71 -32.07
C LYS A 135 30.58 5.04 -31.42
N THR A 136 29.73 5.83 -32.08
CA THR A 136 29.22 7.08 -31.53
C THR A 136 28.08 6.80 -30.54
N ILE A 137 28.29 7.11 -29.27
CA ILE A 137 27.26 7.07 -28.22
C ILE A 137 26.40 8.34 -28.18
N SER A 138 25.24 8.26 -27.52
CA SER A 138 24.34 9.39 -27.34
C SER A 138 24.96 10.47 -26.47
N LYS A 139 24.50 11.72 -26.59
CA LYS A 139 24.95 12.83 -25.72
C LYS A 139 24.63 12.58 -24.25
N ALA A 140 23.50 11.93 -23.96
CA ALA A 140 23.12 11.58 -22.60
C ALA A 140 24.08 10.53 -22.01
N ASP A 141 24.45 9.53 -22.80
CA ASP A 141 25.37 8.46 -22.38
C ASP A 141 26.78 9.01 -22.19
N GLN A 142 27.23 9.91 -23.07
CA GLN A 142 28.52 10.60 -22.90
C GLN A 142 28.55 11.45 -21.63
N GLN A 143 27.45 12.14 -21.31
CA GLN A 143 27.34 12.91 -20.05
C GLN A 143 27.41 11.99 -18.83
N PHE A 144 26.73 10.84 -18.89
CA PHE A 144 26.78 9.84 -17.83
C PHE A 144 28.21 9.28 -17.63
N VAL A 145 28.90 8.91 -18.71
CA VAL A 145 30.30 8.45 -18.66
C VAL A 145 31.19 9.51 -18.01
N ASN A 146 31.08 10.77 -18.46
CA ASN A 146 31.87 11.85 -17.90
C ASN A 146 31.58 12.07 -16.39
N GLU A 147 30.32 12.08 -15.98
CA GLU A 147 29.93 12.22 -14.57
C GLU A 147 30.49 11.07 -13.70
N CYS A 148 30.46 9.83 -14.21
CA CYS A 148 31.05 8.69 -13.53
C CYS A 148 32.57 8.81 -13.40
N LEU A 149 33.26 9.24 -14.47
CA LEU A 149 34.72 9.43 -14.45
C LEU A 149 35.12 10.58 -13.50
N ASP A 150 34.39 11.69 -13.51
CA ASP A 150 34.60 12.80 -12.59
C ASP A 150 34.43 12.33 -11.13
N ARG A 151 33.40 11.52 -10.86
CA ARG A 151 33.18 10.95 -9.52
C ARG A 151 34.27 9.96 -9.11
N ILE A 152 34.77 9.15 -10.04
CA ILE A 152 35.91 8.24 -9.80
C ILE A 152 37.14 9.07 -9.42
N ALA A 153 37.44 10.15 -10.13
CA ALA A 153 38.57 11.03 -9.82
C ALA A 153 38.45 11.63 -8.41
N GLU A 154 37.29 12.17 -8.04
CA GLU A 154 37.04 12.68 -6.69
C GLU A 154 37.26 11.59 -5.61
N LEU A 155 36.80 10.36 -5.86
CA LEU A 155 37.00 9.25 -4.93
C LEU A 155 38.47 8.82 -4.82
N MET A 156 39.24 8.91 -5.91
CA MET A 156 40.67 8.64 -5.90
C MET A 156 41.44 9.71 -5.11
N GLU A 157 41.07 10.99 -5.24
CA GLU A 157 41.59 12.10 -4.43
C GLU A 157 41.23 11.91 -2.93
N GLU A 158 39.96 11.61 -2.62
CA GLU A 158 39.51 11.36 -1.23
C GLU A 158 40.25 10.19 -0.57
N LEU A 159 40.61 9.17 -1.34
CA LEU A 159 41.35 8.00 -0.87
C LEU A 159 42.86 8.22 -0.84
N GLY A 160 43.36 9.32 -1.40
CA GLY A 160 44.80 9.60 -1.53
C GLY A 160 45.53 8.59 -2.42
N ILE A 161 44.82 8.00 -3.38
CA ILE A 161 45.38 7.11 -4.42
C ILE A 161 45.83 7.93 -5.63
N GLU A 162 45.39 9.19 -5.73
CA GLU A 162 45.87 10.10 -6.74
C GLU A 162 47.40 10.16 -6.71
N ASP A 163 48.00 10.08 -7.90
CA ASP A 163 49.42 10.33 -8.11
C ASP A 163 49.68 11.81 -7.79
N GLU A 164 49.60 12.22 -6.51
CA GLU A 164 50.31 13.40 -6.05
C GLU A 164 51.74 13.17 -6.50
N ASP A 165 52.12 14.00 -7.47
CA ASP A 165 53.34 13.96 -8.24
C ASP A 165 54.50 13.25 -7.56
N GLU A 166 55.31 12.58 -8.38
CA GLU A 166 56.73 12.34 -8.19
C GLU A 166 57.48 13.62 -7.74
N ASN A 167 57.17 14.16 -6.56
CA ASN A 167 57.81 15.29 -5.98
C ASN A 167 59.23 14.81 -5.68
N ASP A 168 60.24 15.61 -6.00
CA ASP A 168 61.64 15.24 -5.76
C ASP A 168 61.95 15.04 -4.25
N ASP A 169 60.98 15.29 -3.38
CA ASP A 169 60.96 15.01 -1.94
C ASP A 169 60.44 13.60 -1.57
N ASP A 170 59.99 12.77 -2.53
CA ASP A 170 59.68 11.36 -2.26
C ASP A 170 60.96 10.62 -1.82
N LEU A 171 61.00 10.28 -0.53
CA LEU A 171 62.13 9.60 0.09
C LEU A 171 62.49 8.31 -0.67
N TYR A 172 61.52 7.64 -1.28
CA TYR A 172 61.76 6.41 -2.03
C TYR A 172 62.56 6.69 -3.31
N ARG A 173 62.15 7.69 -4.11
CA ARG A 173 62.88 8.13 -5.31
C ARG A 173 64.25 8.72 -5.00
N THR A 174 64.40 9.46 -3.89
CA THR A 174 65.72 9.93 -3.45
C THR A 174 66.64 8.76 -3.09
N PHE A 175 66.11 7.72 -2.42
CA PHE A 175 66.86 6.50 -2.10
C PHE A 175 67.32 5.75 -3.35
N GLU A 176 66.47 5.64 -4.38
CA GLU A 176 66.84 5.01 -5.65
C GLU A 176 67.91 5.78 -6.42
N LYS A 177 67.88 7.11 -6.36
CA LYS A 177 68.89 7.97 -7.00
C LYS A 177 70.20 8.06 -6.20
N ILE A 178 70.19 7.74 -4.90
CA ILE A 178 71.38 7.79 -4.05
C ILE A 178 72.33 6.64 -4.44
N ASN A 179 73.49 7.03 -4.97
CA ASN A 179 74.53 6.10 -5.36
C ASN A 179 75.41 5.75 -4.14
N ILE A 180 75.40 4.50 -3.69
CA ILE A 180 76.08 4.05 -2.46
C ILE A 180 77.61 4.25 -2.54
N GLU A 181 78.16 4.29 -3.74
CA GLU A 181 79.60 4.49 -3.97
C GLU A 181 80.09 5.93 -3.69
N GLN A 182 79.19 6.91 -3.63
CA GLN A 182 79.52 8.30 -3.28
C GLN A 182 79.95 8.48 -1.82
N PHE A 183 79.61 7.54 -0.94
CA PHE A 183 79.87 7.62 0.51
C PHE A 183 81.08 6.78 0.96
N ARG A 184 81.89 6.26 0.03
CA ARG A 184 83.16 5.56 0.29
C ARG A 184 84.36 6.49 0.13
#